data_AF-A0AAE1BXL4-F1
#
_entry.id   AF-A0AAE1BXL4-F1
#
_cell.length_a   1.000
_cell.length_b   1.000
_cell.length_c   1.000
_cell.angle_alpha   90.00
_cell.angle_beta   90.00
_cell.angle_gamma   90.00
#
_symmetry.space_group_name_H-M   'P 1'
#
loop_
_entity.id
_entity.type
_entity.pdbx_description
1 polymer ?
#
loop_
_entity_poly.entity_id
_entity_poly.type
_entity_poly.pdbx_seq_one_letter_code
_entity_poly.pdbx_strand_id
1 'polypeptide(L)'
;MCRVVWRSAKVGGGICCGWESQEGGRNVLQLLLSFAVGGLLGDVFLHLLPEAWSMAMEAGANTHEAFTQVGLCVLAGIFVFIVVEMMAGQDTSSTQNNNNNNMKEGAEITKKEVTGYLNLIANGIDNFTHGLAVAGSFMVSYKTGLLTTGAILIHEVPHEIGDFAILLKSGFSRWEATKAQLYTAGVGLVGALVTLYLGTTEVLGGVQVYILGFTAGGFLNIALVTVLPDLLQEERPAQSCAQLLCLLLGTLTMATVAVTC
;
A
#
# COMPACT_ATOMS: atom_id res chain seq x y z
N MET A 1 10.58 29.41 16.98
CA MET A 1 10.83 28.00 16.63
C MET A 1 9.49 27.30 16.35
N CYS A 2 8.83 27.63 15.23
CA CYS A 2 7.59 26.99 14.71
C CYS A 2 7.07 27.65 13.40
N ARG A 3 7.93 28.25 12.57
CA ARG A 3 7.46 29.06 11.41
C ARG A 3 8.30 28.94 10.12
N VAL A 4 9.12 27.90 9.96
CA VAL A 4 9.99 27.76 8.77
C VAL A 4 9.56 26.65 7.80
N VAL A 5 8.52 25.86 8.10
CA VAL A 5 8.13 24.70 7.24
C VAL A 5 6.95 24.98 6.28
N TRP A 6 6.25 26.11 6.40
CA TRP A 6 4.96 26.30 5.71
C TRP A 6 4.78 27.70 5.11
N ARG A 7 5.46 28.00 4.01
CA ARG A 7 5.07 29.16 3.18
C ARG A 7 4.94 28.81 1.70
N SER A 8 3.68 28.93 1.26
CA SER A 8 3.23 29.39 -0.06
C SER A 8 3.10 28.36 -1.19
N ALA A 9 1.94 27.70 -1.23
CA ALA A 9 1.28 27.41 -2.49
C ALA A 9 0.78 28.73 -3.10
N LYS A 10 1.37 29.15 -4.21
CA LYS A 10 0.82 30.18 -5.08
C LYS A 10 -0.05 29.48 -6.12
N VAL A 11 -1.32 29.87 -6.15
CA VAL A 11 -2.29 29.55 -7.20
C VAL A 11 -1.89 30.31 -8.47
N GLY A 12 -1.84 29.61 -9.61
CA GLY A 12 -1.86 30.21 -10.93
C GLY A 12 -0.75 29.75 -11.88
N GLY A 13 -1.12 28.86 -12.81
CA GLY A 13 -0.67 28.83 -14.20
C GLY A 13 0.82 28.62 -14.49
N GLY A 14 1.15 27.40 -14.95
CA GLY A 14 2.30 27.12 -15.82
C GLY A 14 3.66 27.06 -15.13
N ILE A 15 4.46 26.07 -15.55
CA ILE A 15 5.83 25.75 -15.13
C ILE A 15 5.88 24.81 -13.90
N CYS A 16 5.53 23.54 -14.16
CA CYS A 16 5.90 22.40 -13.32
C CYS A 16 7.40 22.09 -13.45
N CYS A 17 8.27 22.95 -12.93
CA CYS A 17 9.69 22.64 -12.70
C CYS A 17 10.17 23.50 -11.53
N GLY A 18 10.21 22.93 -10.32
CA GLY A 18 10.62 23.71 -9.14
C GLY A 18 10.68 22.93 -7.83
N TRP A 19 11.00 21.63 -7.87
CA TRP A 19 11.43 20.87 -6.67
C TRP A 19 12.92 20.54 -6.70
N GLU A 20 13.64 21.04 -7.70
CA GLU A 20 15.04 20.75 -8.03
C GLU A 20 16.03 21.59 -7.19
N SER A 21 15.86 21.77 -5.87
CA SER A 21 16.86 22.53 -5.10
C SER A 21 16.98 22.31 -3.57
N GLN A 22 16.60 21.17 -2.97
CA GLN A 22 17.12 20.87 -1.62
C GLN A 22 17.33 19.36 -1.40
N GLU A 23 18.61 18.94 -1.24
CA GLU A 23 19.01 17.60 -0.77
C GLU A 23 18.17 17.12 0.43
N GLY A 24 17.72 18.04 1.29
CA GLY A 24 16.86 17.76 2.44
C GLY A 24 15.52 17.12 2.09
N GLY A 25 14.86 17.53 1.00
CA GLY A 25 13.54 16.98 0.61
C GLY A 25 13.63 15.54 0.11
N ARG A 26 14.69 15.22 -0.65
CA ARG A 26 14.95 13.87 -1.17
C ARG A 26 15.26 12.88 -0.05
N ASN A 27 16.07 13.31 0.93
CA ASN A 27 16.39 12.48 2.10
C ASN A 27 15.15 12.16 2.95
N VAL A 28 14.26 13.14 3.17
CA VAL A 28 13.02 12.90 3.92
C VAL A 28 12.11 11.93 3.18
N LEU A 29 11.97 12.05 1.86
CA LEU A 29 11.17 11.12 1.07
C LEU A 29 11.72 9.69 1.14
N GLN A 30 13.03 9.50 1.03
CA GLN A 30 13.65 8.18 1.19
C GLN A 30 13.39 7.58 2.57
N LEU A 31 13.48 8.36 3.65
CA LEU A 31 13.18 7.88 5.00
C LEU A 31 11.70 7.49 5.16
N LEU A 32 10.79 8.28 4.57
CA LEU A 32 9.35 7.96 4.54
C LEU A 32 9.08 6.68 3.73
N LEU A 33 9.77 6.49 2.60
CA LEU A 33 9.69 5.27 1.81
C LEU A 33 10.25 4.05 2.58
N SER A 34 11.32 4.22 3.35
CA SER A 34 11.80 3.14 4.22
C SER A 34 10.78 2.77 5.29
N PHE A 35 10.16 3.77 5.92
CA PHE A 35 9.03 3.53 6.83
C PHE A 35 7.86 2.84 6.13
N ALA A 36 7.52 3.26 4.90
CA ALA A 36 6.47 2.66 4.08
C ALA A 36 6.73 1.17 3.81
N VAL A 37 7.94 0.81 3.39
CA VAL A 37 8.32 -0.60 3.16
C VAL A 37 8.20 -1.41 4.45
N GLY A 38 8.72 -0.88 5.57
CA GLY A 38 8.61 -1.53 6.87
C GLY A 38 7.16 -1.73 7.32
N GLY A 39 6.32 -0.71 7.08
CA GLY A 39 4.88 -0.74 7.34
C GLY A 39 4.17 -1.79 6.50
N LEU A 40 4.33 -1.76 5.17
CA LEU A 40 3.73 -2.74 4.26
C LEU A 40 4.14 -4.19 4.59
N LEU A 41 5.41 -4.42 4.92
CA LEU A 41 5.86 -5.76 5.34
C LEU A 41 5.24 -6.16 6.68
N GLY A 42 5.17 -5.23 7.63
CA GLY A 42 4.51 -5.46 8.92
C GLY A 42 3.03 -5.75 8.77
N ASP A 43 2.34 -5.02 7.89
CA ASP A 43 0.93 -5.21 7.56
C ASP A 43 0.67 -6.62 7.00
N VAL A 44 1.39 -6.99 5.95
CA VAL A 44 1.26 -8.30 5.32
C VAL A 44 1.46 -9.44 6.31
N PHE A 45 2.57 -9.43 7.05
CA PHE A 45 2.93 -10.58 7.88
C PHE A 45 2.22 -10.62 9.23
N LEU A 46 1.79 -9.48 9.78
CA LEU A 46 1.24 -9.40 11.13
C LEU A 46 -0.27 -9.15 11.16
N HIS A 47 -0.88 -8.71 10.05
CA HIS A 47 -2.32 -8.52 9.94
C HIS A 47 -2.92 -9.36 8.81
N LEU A 48 -2.56 -9.11 7.54
CA LEU A 48 -3.27 -9.70 6.39
C LEU A 48 -3.16 -11.22 6.32
N LEU A 49 -1.96 -11.79 6.49
CA LEU A 49 -1.77 -13.24 6.42
C LEU A 49 -2.40 -13.97 7.62
N PRO A 50 -2.16 -13.56 8.88
CA PRO A 50 -2.84 -14.15 10.03
C PRO A 50 -4.36 -14.12 9.91
N GLU A 51 -4.94 -13.00 9.47
CA GLU A 51 -6.38 -12.84 9.29
C GLU A 51 -6.92 -13.72 8.16
N ALA A 52 -6.24 -13.77 7.01
CA ALA A 52 -6.66 -14.65 5.92
C ALA A 52 -6.66 -16.13 6.33
N TRP A 53 -5.70 -16.56 7.16
CA TRP A 53 -5.65 -17.92 7.68
C TRP A 53 -6.75 -18.19 8.72
N SER A 54 -7.00 -17.26 9.65
CA SER A 54 -8.07 -17.42 10.66
C SER A 54 -9.42 -17.56 9.97
N MET A 55 -9.72 -16.68 9.01
CA MET A 55 -10.95 -16.71 8.22
C MET A 55 -11.11 -17.99 7.41
N ALA A 56 -10.04 -18.50 6.80
CA ALA A 56 -10.07 -19.76 6.05
C ALA A 56 -10.41 -20.95 6.96
N MET A 57 -9.88 -20.96 8.18
CA MET A 57 -10.19 -21.99 9.17
C MET A 57 -11.63 -21.88 9.68
N GLU A 58 -12.14 -20.67 9.90
CA GLU A 58 -13.55 -20.43 10.26
C GLU A 58 -14.52 -20.87 9.16
N ALA A 59 -14.12 -20.76 7.89
CA ALA A 59 -14.86 -21.28 6.75
C ALA A 59 -14.84 -22.82 6.63
N GLY A 60 -14.19 -23.54 7.56
CA GLY A 60 -14.18 -24.99 7.63
C GLY A 60 -13.04 -25.68 6.88
N ALA A 61 -12.05 -24.93 6.38
CA ALA A 61 -10.86 -25.53 5.77
C ALA A 61 -9.97 -26.17 6.84
N ASN A 62 -9.37 -27.33 6.51
CA ASN A 62 -8.36 -27.92 7.38
C ASN A 62 -7.10 -27.05 7.37
N THR A 63 -6.26 -27.16 8.40
CA THR A 63 -5.04 -26.34 8.56
C THR A 63 -4.18 -26.29 7.29
N HIS A 64 -3.90 -27.45 6.68
CA HIS A 64 -3.10 -27.52 5.46
C HIS A 64 -3.78 -26.84 4.25
N GLU A 65 -5.10 -26.97 4.13
CA GLU A 65 -5.88 -26.37 3.04
C GLU A 65 -5.91 -24.85 3.19
N ALA A 66 -6.15 -24.32 4.40
CA ALA A 66 -6.13 -22.90 4.70
C ALA A 66 -4.78 -22.26 4.34
N PHE A 67 -3.67 -22.84 4.80
CA PHE A 67 -2.32 -22.35 4.48
C PHE A 67 -2.05 -22.39 2.97
N THR A 68 -2.42 -23.48 2.31
CA THR A 68 -2.21 -23.65 0.87
C THR A 68 -3.04 -22.64 0.07
N GLN A 69 -4.31 -22.47 0.43
CA GLN A 69 -5.23 -21.55 -0.26
C GLN A 69 -4.75 -20.11 -0.15
N VAL A 70 -4.46 -19.62 1.06
CA VAL A 70 -3.95 -18.27 1.27
C VAL A 70 -2.61 -18.09 0.57
N GLY A 71 -1.70 -19.07 0.67
CA GLY A 71 -0.41 -19.04 -0.02
C GLY A 71 -0.54 -18.94 -1.54
N LEU A 72 -1.49 -19.66 -2.14
CA LEU A 72 -1.79 -19.56 -3.57
C LEU A 72 -2.35 -18.18 -3.94
N CYS A 73 -3.17 -17.57 -3.09
CA CYS A 73 -3.68 -16.21 -3.31
C CYS A 73 -2.55 -15.17 -3.26
N VAL A 74 -1.62 -15.31 -2.31
CA VAL A 74 -0.43 -14.45 -2.21
C VAL A 74 0.43 -14.56 -3.47
N LEU A 75 0.70 -15.79 -3.92
CA LEU A 75 1.45 -16.01 -5.16
C LEU A 75 0.72 -15.42 -6.38
N ALA A 76 -0.61 -15.58 -6.45
CA ALA A 76 -1.40 -14.98 -7.51
C ALA A 76 -1.30 -13.44 -7.50
N GLY A 77 -1.38 -12.81 -6.32
CA GLY A 77 -1.18 -11.37 -6.15
C GLY A 77 0.18 -10.90 -6.64
N ILE A 78 1.26 -11.56 -6.19
CA ILE A 78 2.63 -11.27 -6.62
C ILE A 78 2.75 -11.39 -8.14
N PHE A 79 2.31 -12.51 -8.72
CA PHE A 79 2.44 -12.74 -10.16
C PHE A 79 1.63 -11.77 -11.00
N VAL A 80 0.40 -11.43 -10.59
CA VAL A 80 -0.41 -10.45 -11.30
C VAL A 80 0.26 -9.08 -11.27
N PHE A 81 0.78 -8.64 -10.12
CA PHE A 81 1.47 -7.35 -10.01
C PHE A 81 2.75 -7.32 -10.84
N ILE A 82 3.56 -8.39 -10.80
CA ILE A 82 4.75 -8.53 -11.66
C ILE A 82 4.38 -8.47 -13.13
N VAL A 83 3.31 -9.18 -13.56
CA VAL A 83 2.88 -9.18 -14.96
C VAL A 83 2.44 -7.78 -15.39
N VAL A 84 1.70 -7.05 -14.55
CA VAL A 84 1.29 -5.67 -14.85
C VAL A 84 2.51 -4.76 -14.97
N GLU A 85 3.46 -4.83 -14.05
CA GLU A 85 4.71 -4.06 -14.12
C GLU A 85 5.54 -4.43 -15.36
N MET A 86 5.57 -5.71 -15.73
CA MET A 86 6.29 -6.22 -16.90
C MET A 86 5.66 -5.74 -18.20
N MET A 87 4.33 -5.77 -18.31
CA MET A 87 3.60 -5.27 -19.47
C MET A 87 3.81 -3.75 -19.65
N ALA A 88 3.72 -2.99 -18.56
CA ALA A 88 3.93 -1.55 -18.61
C ALA A 88 5.37 -1.17 -19.02
N GLY A 89 6.36 -2.01 -18.70
CA GLY A 89 7.73 -1.84 -19.18
C GLY A 89 7.92 -2.13 -20.68
N GLN A 90 7.08 -2.99 -21.28
CA GLN A 90 7.20 -3.43 -22.68
C GLN A 90 6.56 -2.48 -23.69
N ASP A 91 5.47 -1.80 -23.32
CA ASP A 91 4.80 -0.83 -24.19
C ASP A 91 5.74 0.32 -24.61
N THR A 92 6.70 0.65 -23.75
CA THR A 92 7.74 1.64 -24.02
C THR A 92 8.77 1.16 -25.05
N SER A 93 8.97 -0.15 -25.20
CA SER A 93 9.99 -0.73 -26.10
C SER A 93 9.49 -0.93 -27.54
N SER A 94 8.17 -1.00 -27.74
CA SER A 94 7.55 -1.36 -29.03
C SER A 94 7.31 -0.14 -29.92
N THR A 95 7.32 1.06 -29.36
CA THR A 95 7.26 2.33 -30.09
C THR A 95 8.65 2.94 -30.19
N GLN A 96 9.31 2.70 -31.34
CA GLN A 96 10.18 3.65 -32.04
C GLN A 96 11.71 3.44 -32.05
N ASN A 97 12.19 3.70 -33.27
CA ASN A 97 13.53 3.73 -33.82
C ASN A 97 14.19 5.10 -33.52
N ASN A 98 15.46 5.10 -33.09
CA ASN A 98 16.41 6.24 -32.94
C ASN A 98 16.10 7.34 -31.88
N ASN A 99 16.63 7.17 -30.64
CA ASN A 99 17.36 8.18 -29.83
C ASN A 99 17.62 7.65 -28.40
N ASN A 100 18.85 7.20 -28.10
CA ASN A 100 19.13 6.26 -26.99
C ASN A 100 19.19 6.84 -25.56
N ASN A 101 19.18 8.16 -25.34
CA ASN A 101 19.32 8.72 -23.98
C ASN A 101 17.98 9.13 -23.34
N ASN A 102 17.08 9.77 -24.09
CA ASN A 102 15.76 10.17 -23.57
C ASN A 102 14.83 8.96 -23.34
N MET A 103 15.13 7.82 -23.96
CA MET A 103 14.30 6.62 -23.92
C MET A 103 14.40 5.85 -22.59
N LYS A 104 15.57 5.82 -21.95
CA LYS A 104 15.74 5.16 -20.65
C LYS A 104 15.04 5.93 -19.53
N GLU A 105 15.10 7.26 -19.58
CA GLU A 105 14.46 8.13 -18.61
C GLU A 105 12.92 8.05 -18.71
N GLY A 106 12.36 8.00 -19.93
CA GLY A 106 10.92 7.81 -20.15
C GLY A 106 10.38 6.47 -19.62
N ALA A 107 11.10 5.37 -19.88
CA ALA A 107 10.71 4.04 -19.37
C ALA A 107 10.74 3.96 -17.83
N GLU A 108 11.71 4.64 -17.20
CA GLU A 108 11.81 4.72 -15.75
C GLU A 108 10.66 5.55 -15.14
N ILE A 109 10.28 6.65 -15.78
CA ILE A 109 9.13 7.48 -15.37
C ILE A 109 7.83 6.67 -15.45
N THR A 110 7.57 6.00 -16.57
CA THR A 110 6.36 5.16 -16.73
C THR A 110 6.31 4.03 -15.71
N LYS A 111 7.45 3.38 -15.42
CA LYS A 111 7.51 2.35 -14.37
C LYS A 111 7.14 2.93 -13.00
N LYS A 112 7.67 4.10 -12.63
CA LYS A 112 7.35 4.77 -11.36
C LYS A 112 5.87 5.14 -11.28
N GLU A 113 5.27 5.63 -12.37
CA GLU A 113 3.83 5.96 -12.42
C GLU A 113 2.97 4.71 -12.22
N VAL A 114 3.30 3.60 -12.88
CA VAL A 114 2.59 2.31 -12.76
C VAL A 114 2.62 1.79 -11.33
N THR A 115 3.76 1.91 -10.65
CA THR A 115 3.87 1.59 -9.22
C THR A 115 2.85 2.36 -8.39
N GLY A 116 2.67 3.65 -8.66
CA GLY A 116 1.72 4.50 -7.94
C GLY A 116 0.29 4.03 -8.13
N TYR A 117 -0.08 3.68 -9.36
CA TYR A 117 -1.42 3.13 -9.65
C TYR A 117 -1.64 1.74 -9.05
N LEU A 118 -0.65 0.86 -9.08
CA LEU A 118 -0.73 -0.44 -8.42
C LEU A 118 -0.90 -0.29 -6.91
N ASN A 119 -0.23 0.70 -6.30
CA ASN A 119 -0.40 1.03 -4.90
C ASN A 119 -1.84 1.47 -4.59
N LEU A 120 -2.42 2.35 -5.41
CA LEU A 120 -3.82 2.77 -5.25
C LEU A 120 -4.81 1.61 -5.39
N ILE A 121 -4.56 0.69 -6.33
CA ILE A 121 -5.43 -0.48 -6.53
C ILE A 121 -5.33 -1.40 -5.30
N ALA A 122 -4.12 -1.71 -4.84
CA ALA A 122 -3.92 -2.55 -3.65
C ALA A 122 -4.59 -1.93 -2.41
N ASN A 123 -4.33 -0.64 -2.16
CA ASN A 123 -4.96 0.11 -1.06
C ASN A 123 -6.49 0.19 -1.20
N GLY A 124 -7.01 0.33 -2.42
CA GLY A 124 -8.46 0.32 -2.66
C GLY A 124 -9.10 -1.03 -2.32
N ILE A 125 -8.44 -2.14 -2.65
CA ILE A 125 -8.90 -3.49 -2.32
C ILE A 125 -8.82 -3.73 -0.79
N ASP A 126 -7.76 -3.24 -0.15
CA ASP A 126 -7.59 -3.36 1.29
C ASP A 126 -8.66 -2.57 2.07
N ASN A 127 -8.85 -1.30 1.69
CA ASN A 127 -9.93 -0.45 2.19
C ASN A 127 -11.31 -1.10 2.01
N PHE A 128 -11.56 -1.74 0.85
CA PHE A 128 -12.78 -2.50 0.62
C PHE A 128 -12.98 -3.58 1.68
N THR A 129 -11.95 -4.37 1.98
CA THR A 129 -12.01 -5.44 2.98
C THR A 129 -12.15 -4.92 4.40
N HIS A 130 -11.55 -3.78 4.73
CA HIS A 130 -11.82 -3.08 5.98
C HIS A 130 -13.29 -2.67 6.09
N GLY A 131 -13.88 -2.19 4.99
CA GLY A 131 -15.31 -1.96 4.87
C GLY A 131 -16.16 -3.20 5.20
N LEU A 132 -15.79 -4.35 4.63
CA LEU A 132 -16.47 -5.62 4.89
C LEU A 132 -16.40 -5.98 6.39
N ALA A 133 -15.21 -5.87 6.99
CA ALA A 133 -14.96 -6.21 8.38
C ALA A 133 -15.68 -5.28 9.37
N VAL A 134 -15.69 -3.97 9.10
CA VAL A 134 -16.42 -2.99 9.93
C VAL A 134 -17.93 -3.28 9.89
N ALA A 135 -18.53 -3.46 8.71
CA ALA A 135 -19.95 -3.78 8.63
C ALA A 135 -20.27 -5.15 9.27
N GLY A 136 -19.44 -6.17 9.03
CA GLY A 136 -19.56 -7.50 9.63
C GLY A 136 -19.58 -7.45 11.16
N SER A 137 -18.63 -6.74 11.75
CA SER A 137 -18.52 -6.60 13.20
C SER A 137 -19.70 -5.84 13.83
N PHE A 138 -20.24 -4.81 13.18
CA PHE A 138 -21.46 -4.13 13.64
C PHE A 138 -22.72 -5.02 13.57
N MET A 139 -22.79 -5.97 12.63
CA MET A 139 -23.86 -6.97 12.61
C MET A 139 -23.76 -7.97 13.76
N VAL A 140 -22.55 -8.25 14.24
CA VAL A 140 -22.33 -9.10 15.43
C VAL A 140 -22.73 -8.36 16.70
N SER A 141 -22.14 -7.19 16.96
CA SER A 141 -22.56 -6.33 18.07
C SER A 141 -22.03 -4.90 17.92
N TYR A 142 -22.73 -3.93 18.49
CA TYR A 142 -22.28 -2.52 18.51
C TYR A 142 -20.89 -2.35 19.16
N LYS A 143 -20.60 -3.13 20.21
CA LYS A 143 -19.29 -3.09 20.89
C LYS A 143 -18.19 -3.63 19.99
N THR A 144 -18.43 -4.76 19.31
CA THR A 144 -17.46 -5.36 18.37
C THR A 144 -17.20 -4.40 17.21
N GLY A 145 -18.26 -3.83 16.62
CA GLY A 145 -18.13 -2.85 15.53
C GLY A 145 -17.29 -1.63 15.87
N LEU A 146 -17.49 -1.05 17.06
CA LEU A 146 -16.66 0.08 17.53
C LEU A 146 -15.19 -0.32 17.73
N LEU A 147 -14.92 -1.50 18.28
CA LEU A 147 -13.56 -1.99 18.48
C LEU A 147 -12.86 -2.23 17.15
N THR A 148 -13.52 -2.93 16.21
CA THR A 148 -12.98 -3.19 14.87
C THR A 148 -12.74 -1.90 14.09
N THR A 149 -13.66 -0.93 14.16
CA THR A 149 -13.45 0.39 13.53
C THR A 149 -12.25 1.12 14.13
N GLY A 150 -12.11 1.12 15.46
CA GLY A 150 -10.97 1.74 16.13
C GLY A 150 -9.65 1.08 15.77
N ALA A 151 -9.60 -0.26 15.76
CA ALA A 151 -8.44 -1.04 15.35
C ALA A 151 -8.01 -0.69 13.92
N ILE A 152 -8.97 -0.67 12.99
CA ILE A 152 -8.72 -0.34 11.59
C ILE A 152 -8.19 1.10 11.45
N LEU A 153 -8.83 2.08 12.09
CA LEU A 153 -8.35 3.45 12.04
C LEU A 153 -6.91 3.62 12.57
N ILE A 154 -6.51 2.82 13.57
CA ILE A 154 -5.16 2.87 14.12
C ILE A 154 -4.15 2.24 13.14
N HIS A 155 -4.47 1.14 12.47
CA HIS A 155 -3.56 0.54 11.48
C HIS A 155 -3.49 1.33 10.17
N GLU A 156 -4.52 2.11 9.83
CA GLU A 156 -4.56 2.84 8.56
C GLU A 156 -3.65 4.05 8.58
N VAL A 157 -3.44 4.68 9.74
CA VAL A 157 -2.60 5.87 9.83
C VAL A 157 -1.16 5.60 9.37
N PRO A 158 -0.45 4.55 9.86
CA PRO A 158 0.85 4.17 9.32
C PRO A 158 0.82 3.81 7.84
N HIS A 159 -0.21 3.09 7.40
CA HIS A 159 -0.36 2.59 6.02
C HIS A 159 -0.52 3.75 5.03
N GLU A 160 -1.48 4.65 5.28
CA GLU A 160 -1.77 5.83 4.44
C GLU A 160 -0.61 6.83 4.38
N ILE A 161 0.23 6.90 5.41
CA ILE A 161 1.49 7.68 5.38
C ILE A 161 2.49 7.03 4.41
N GLY A 162 2.59 5.70 4.42
CA GLY A 162 3.46 4.95 3.54
C GLY A 162 3.04 5.06 2.08
N ASP A 163 1.76 4.84 1.80
CA ASP A 163 1.15 5.01 0.49
C ASP A 163 1.37 6.41 -0.07
N PHE A 164 1.22 7.43 0.77
CA PHE A 164 1.41 8.81 0.35
C PHE A 164 2.86 9.04 -0.10
N ALA A 165 3.83 8.44 0.58
CA ALA A 165 5.23 8.50 0.19
C ALA A 165 5.49 7.78 -1.14
N ILE A 166 4.84 6.63 -1.38
CA ILE A 166 4.92 5.89 -2.65
C ILE A 166 4.34 6.72 -3.79
N LEU A 167 3.18 7.35 -3.61
CA LEU A 167 2.56 8.21 -4.63
C LEU A 167 3.42 9.42 -4.98
N LEU A 168 4.01 10.08 -3.98
CA LEU A 168 4.95 11.18 -4.23
C LEU A 168 6.18 10.71 -5.02
N LYS A 169 6.71 9.52 -4.71
CA LYS A 169 7.81 8.89 -5.46
C LYS A 169 7.41 8.58 -6.91
N SER A 170 6.16 8.19 -7.11
CA SER A 170 5.56 7.90 -8.42
C SER A 170 5.22 9.13 -9.26
N GLY A 171 5.52 10.34 -8.78
CA GLY A 171 5.35 11.59 -9.53
C GLY A 171 4.05 12.34 -9.26
N PHE A 172 3.20 11.86 -8.34
CA PHE A 172 1.97 12.56 -7.96
C PHE A 172 2.30 13.81 -7.16
N SER A 173 1.57 14.89 -7.37
CA SER A 173 1.62 16.03 -6.46
C SER A 173 0.93 15.69 -5.14
N ARG A 174 1.26 16.42 -4.07
CA ARG A 174 0.67 16.23 -2.73
C ARG A 174 -0.85 16.22 -2.76
N TRP A 175 -1.47 17.10 -3.54
CA TRP A 175 -2.92 17.19 -3.63
C TRP A 175 -3.54 16.07 -4.47
N GLU A 176 -2.83 15.58 -5.49
CA GLU A 176 -3.26 14.40 -6.25
C GLU A 176 -3.18 13.16 -5.40
N ALA A 177 -2.08 12.96 -4.66
CA ALA A 177 -1.91 11.84 -3.74
C ALA A 177 -2.99 11.83 -2.64
N THR A 178 -3.25 12.98 -1.99
CA THR A 178 -4.33 13.07 -0.98
C THR A 178 -5.71 12.78 -1.55
N LYS A 179 -6.03 13.29 -2.75
CA LYS A 179 -7.32 13.00 -3.40
C LYS A 179 -7.44 11.52 -3.76
N ALA A 180 -6.38 10.93 -4.29
CA ALA A 180 -6.35 9.52 -4.68
C ALA A 180 -6.58 8.61 -3.46
N GLN A 181 -5.93 8.91 -2.33
CA GLN A 181 -6.15 8.18 -1.07
C GLN A 181 -7.56 8.39 -0.49
N LEU A 182 -8.14 9.58 -0.66
CA LEU A 182 -9.54 9.77 -0.27
C LEU A 182 -10.50 8.94 -1.15
N TYR A 183 -10.18 8.74 -2.43
CA TYR A 183 -10.96 7.86 -3.31
C TYR A 183 -10.83 6.38 -2.90
N THR A 184 -9.63 5.90 -2.55
CA THR A 184 -9.42 4.52 -2.07
C THR A 184 -10.14 4.27 -0.74
N ALA A 185 -10.07 5.22 0.21
CA ALA A 185 -10.86 5.16 1.44
C ALA A 185 -12.38 5.09 1.18
N GLY A 186 -12.86 5.77 0.13
CA GLY A 186 -14.26 5.68 -0.32
C GLY A 186 -14.67 4.27 -0.77
N VAL A 187 -13.74 3.44 -1.25
CA VAL A 187 -14.01 2.04 -1.60
C VAL A 187 -14.37 1.21 -0.36
N GLY A 188 -13.82 1.56 0.81
CA GLY A 188 -14.22 0.93 2.07
C GLY A 188 -15.69 1.14 2.44
N LEU A 189 -16.26 2.31 2.10
CA LEU A 189 -17.70 2.52 2.24
C LEU A 189 -18.49 1.55 1.37
N VAL A 190 -18.02 1.29 0.14
CA VAL A 190 -18.65 0.32 -0.77
C VAL A 190 -18.59 -1.09 -0.18
N GLY A 191 -17.47 -1.49 0.41
CA GLY A 191 -17.35 -2.76 1.15
C GLY A 191 -18.40 -2.86 2.26
N ALA A 192 -18.48 -1.85 3.12
CA ALA A 192 -19.48 -1.84 4.20
C ALA A 192 -20.92 -1.98 3.68
N LEU A 193 -21.26 -1.28 2.59
CA LEU A 193 -22.57 -1.38 1.95
C LEU A 193 -22.85 -2.77 1.36
N VAL A 194 -21.85 -3.40 0.72
CA VAL A 194 -21.96 -4.77 0.20
C VAL A 194 -22.29 -5.75 1.32
N THR A 195 -21.58 -5.66 2.44
CA THR A 195 -21.83 -6.52 3.61
C THR A 195 -23.23 -6.31 4.18
N LEU A 196 -23.66 -5.06 4.35
CA LEU A 196 -25.00 -4.74 4.87
C LEU A 196 -26.13 -5.17 3.92
N TYR A 197 -25.90 -5.08 2.61
CA TYR A 197 -26.89 -5.49 1.60
C TYR A 197 -27.04 -7.01 1.50
N LEU A 198 -25.92 -7.74 1.52
CA LEU A 198 -25.94 -9.20 1.42
C LEU A 198 -26.44 -9.86 2.72
N GLY A 199 -26.16 -9.26 3.88
CA GLY A 199 -26.67 -9.72 5.18
C GLY A 199 -26.18 -11.10 5.63
N THR A 200 -25.31 -11.77 4.85
CA THR A 200 -24.78 -13.11 5.13
C THR A 200 -23.27 -13.06 5.31
N THR A 201 -22.79 -13.14 6.56
CA THR A 201 -21.36 -13.13 6.88
C THR A 201 -20.61 -14.36 6.37
N GLU A 202 -21.27 -15.52 6.26
CA GLU A 202 -20.64 -16.78 5.85
C GLU A 202 -20.11 -16.75 4.40
N VAL A 203 -20.92 -16.29 3.45
CA VAL A 203 -20.53 -16.19 2.02
C VAL A 203 -19.42 -15.16 1.83
N LEU A 204 -19.50 -14.06 2.57
CA LEU A 204 -18.52 -12.97 2.53
C LEU A 204 -17.18 -13.38 3.13
N GLY A 205 -17.18 -14.18 4.20
CA GLY A 205 -15.97 -14.68 4.83
C GLY A 205 -15.09 -15.48 3.86
N GLY A 206 -15.70 -16.37 3.07
CA GLY A 206 -14.99 -17.13 2.04
C GLY A 206 -14.36 -16.25 0.97
N VAL A 207 -15.06 -15.22 0.50
CA VAL A 207 -14.53 -14.27 -0.50
C VAL A 207 -13.39 -13.43 0.07
N GLN A 208 -13.52 -12.98 1.32
CA GLN A 208 -12.54 -12.14 2.00
C GLN A 208 -11.18 -12.83 2.15
N VAL A 209 -11.14 -14.16 2.40
CA VAL A 209 -9.90 -14.95 2.40
C VAL A 209 -9.10 -14.80 1.10
N TYR A 210 -9.78 -14.89 -0.05
CA TYR A 210 -9.12 -14.77 -1.35
C TYR A 210 -8.64 -13.35 -1.60
N ILE A 211 -9.43 -12.35 -1.21
CA ILE A 211 -9.09 -10.94 -1.38
C ILE A 211 -7.87 -10.57 -0.53
N LEU A 212 -7.87 -10.88 0.77
CA LEU A 212 -6.74 -10.55 1.67
C LEU A 212 -5.44 -11.22 1.20
N GLY A 213 -5.50 -12.51 0.86
CA GLY A 213 -4.32 -13.22 0.37
C GLY A 213 -3.77 -12.60 -0.91
N PHE A 214 -4.65 -12.22 -1.85
CA PHE A 214 -4.24 -11.54 -3.08
C PHE A 214 -3.63 -10.15 -2.81
N THR A 215 -4.27 -9.33 -1.97
CA THR A 215 -3.79 -8.00 -1.57
C THR A 215 -2.42 -8.08 -0.89
N ALA A 216 -2.23 -9.04 0.02
CA ALA A 216 -0.96 -9.30 0.67
C ALA A 216 0.17 -9.58 -0.34
N GLY A 217 -0.13 -10.36 -1.39
CA GLY A 217 0.80 -10.58 -2.49
C GLY A 217 1.15 -9.31 -3.27
N GLY A 218 0.16 -8.46 -3.54
CA GLY A 218 0.36 -7.17 -4.19
C GLY A 218 1.24 -6.22 -3.38
N PHE A 219 0.98 -6.07 -2.07
CA PHE A 219 1.79 -5.26 -1.17
C PHE A 219 3.22 -5.80 -1.01
N LEU A 220 3.41 -7.12 -0.97
CA LEU A 220 4.75 -7.71 -1.00
C LEU A 220 5.52 -7.34 -2.26
N ASN A 221 4.86 -7.36 -3.42
CA ASN A 221 5.50 -6.95 -4.67
C ASN A 221 5.90 -5.46 -4.63
N ILE A 222 4.98 -4.57 -4.27
CA ILE A 222 5.26 -3.12 -4.15
C ILE A 222 6.43 -2.88 -3.19
N ALA A 223 6.40 -3.48 -2.00
CA ALA A 223 7.41 -3.29 -0.98
C ALA A 223 8.78 -3.81 -1.42
N LEU A 224 8.87 -5.08 -1.83
CA LEU A 224 10.15 -5.78 -2.03
C LEU A 224 10.72 -5.65 -3.44
N VAL A 225 9.88 -5.62 -4.47
CA VAL A 225 10.31 -5.59 -5.88
C VAL A 225 10.43 -4.16 -6.38
N THR A 226 9.58 -3.25 -5.89
CA THR A 226 9.43 -1.94 -6.50
C THR A 226 10.02 -0.81 -5.66
N VAL A 227 9.88 -0.84 -4.33
CA VAL A 227 10.35 0.25 -3.45
C VAL A 227 11.69 -0.06 -2.78
N LEU A 228 11.87 -1.26 -2.21
CA LEU A 228 13.07 -1.63 -1.46
C LEU A 228 14.37 -1.56 -2.29
N PRO A 229 14.44 -1.99 -3.57
CA PRO A 229 15.68 -1.96 -4.33
C PRO A 229 16.25 -0.56 -4.53
N ASP A 230 15.38 0.46 -4.59
CA ASP A 230 15.81 1.87 -4.70
C ASP A 230 16.39 2.38 -3.38
N LEU A 231 15.93 1.87 -2.23
CA LEU A 231 16.48 2.21 -0.92
C LEU A 231 17.85 1.57 -0.70
N LEU A 232 18.05 0.35 -1.22
CA LEU A 232 19.32 -0.38 -1.08
C LEU A 232 20.48 0.20 -1.89
N GLN A 233 20.21 1.14 -2.81
CA GLN A 233 21.24 1.81 -3.63
C GLN A 233 21.91 3.00 -2.92
N GLU A 234 21.57 3.29 -1.67
CA GLU A 234 22.14 4.41 -0.92
C GLU A 234 23.61 4.13 -0.49
N GLU A 235 24.55 4.95 -0.98
CA GLU A 235 25.99 4.75 -0.73
C GLU A 235 26.47 5.33 0.61
N ARG A 236 25.73 6.28 1.20
CA ARG A 236 26.14 6.94 2.45
C ARG A 236 25.73 6.09 3.66
N PRO A 237 26.67 5.55 4.46
CA PRO A 237 26.37 4.58 5.52
C PRO A 237 25.48 5.15 6.64
N ALA A 238 25.60 6.45 6.93
CA ALA A 238 24.74 7.10 7.91
C ALA A 238 23.27 7.18 7.43
N GLN A 239 23.06 7.38 6.12
CA GLN A 239 21.72 7.41 5.52
C GLN A 239 21.15 6.00 5.40
N SER A 240 21.94 5.01 4.99
CA SER A 240 21.51 3.60 4.97
C SER A 240 21.12 3.11 6.38
N CYS A 241 21.85 3.53 7.42
CA CYS A 241 21.49 3.24 8.82
C CYS A 241 20.16 3.91 9.21
N ALA A 242 19.96 5.18 8.86
CA ALA A 242 18.71 5.88 9.11
C ALA A 242 17.51 5.23 8.36
N GLN A 243 17.71 4.82 7.11
CA GLN A 243 16.71 4.08 6.33
C GLN A 243 16.37 2.74 6.98
N LEU A 244 17.37 1.97 7.42
CA LEU A 244 17.14 0.72 8.15
C LEU A 244 16.36 0.94 9.44
N LEU A 245 16.70 1.97 10.21
CA LEU A 245 15.95 2.34 11.43
C LEU A 245 14.51 2.74 11.12
N CYS A 246 14.27 3.49 10.04
CA CYS A 246 12.92 3.83 9.59
C CYS A 246 12.13 2.60 9.14
N LEU A 247 12.76 1.65 8.44
CA LEU A 247 12.15 0.38 8.06
C LEU A 247 11.75 -0.43 9.30
N LEU A 248 12.67 -0.60 10.26
CA LEU A 248 12.36 -1.26 11.52
C LEU A 248 11.27 -0.53 12.31
N LEU A 249 11.27 0.80 12.30
CA LEU A 249 10.24 1.60 12.95
C LEU A 249 8.86 1.38 12.31
N GLY A 250 8.78 1.31 10.98
CA GLY A 250 7.54 0.99 10.27
C GLY A 250 7.00 -0.38 10.66
N THR A 251 7.85 -1.41 10.64
CA THR A 251 7.47 -2.77 11.03
C THR A 251 7.07 -2.85 12.50
N LEU A 252 7.82 -2.20 13.40
CA LEU A 252 7.49 -2.13 14.82
C LEU A 252 6.17 -1.41 15.07
N THR A 253 5.89 -0.34 14.32
CA THR A 253 4.60 0.36 14.42
C THR A 253 3.46 -0.60 14.10
N MET A 254 3.54 -1.31 12.97
CA MET A 254 2.52 -2.32 12.63
C MET A 254 2.46 -3.46 13.64
N ALA A 255 3.59 -3.93 14.16
CA ALA A 255 3.60 -4.95 15.20
C ALA A 255 2.93 -4.48 16.50
N THR A 256 3.13 -3.22 16.90
CA THR A 256 2.45 -2.68 18.08
C THR A 256 0.95 -2.58 17.86
N VAL A 257 0.51 -2.21 16.66
CA VAL A 257 -0.92 -2.19 16.33
C VAL A 257 -1.49 -3.61 16.37
N ALA A 258 -0.83 -4.58 15.76
CA ALA A 258 -1.26 -6.00 15.73
C ALA A 258 -1.40 -6.63 17.13
N VAL A 259 -0.57 -6.20 18.09
CA VAL A 259 -0.59 -6.75 19.46
C VAL A 259 -1.60 -6.02 20.35
N THR A 260 -1.95 -4.78 20.02
CA THR A 260 -2.83 -3.94 20.86
C THR A 260 -4.28 -3.92 20.41
N CYS A 261 -4.54 -4.27 19.15
CA CYS A 261 -5.87 -4.35 18.55
C CYS A 261 -6.33 -5.80 18.40
#